data_AF-A0A830D358-F1
#
_entry.id   AF-A0A830D358-F1
#
_cell.length_a   1.000
_cell.length_b   1.000
_cell.length_c   1.000
_cell.angle_alpha   90.00
_cell.angle_beta   90.00
_cell.angle_gamma   90.00
#
_symmetry.space_group_name_H-M   'P 1'
#
loop_
_entity.id
_entity.type
_entity.pdbx_description
1 polymer ?
#
loop_
_entity_poly.entity_id
_entity_poly.type
_entity_poly.pdbx_seq_one_letter_code
_entity_poly.pdbx_strand_id
1 'polypeptide(L)'
;MVLIIGAGPAGLATSACLNIQNIPNIVLEKEDCCASLWKKRAYDRLKLHLAKQFCELPNMPFPPKAPTYVPRHDFIKYLDDYVSHFNVTPLYNRHVACASFDENWNVVAKNT
;
A
#
# COMPACT_ATOMS: atom_id res chain seq x y z
N MET A 1 -4.12 0.90 18.94
CA MET A 1 -3.06 1.02 17.91
C MET A 1 -3.26 -0.07 16.89
N VAL A 2 -3.14 0.23 15.60
CA VAL A 2 -3.38 -0.74 14.52
C VAL A 2 -2.07 -1.16 13.86
N LEU A 3 -1.86 -2.45 13.66
CA LEU A 3 -0.73 -2.97 12.88
C LEU A 3 -1.22 -3.47 11.53
N ILE A 4 -0.61 -2.99 10.45
CA ILE A 4 -0.93 -3.34 9.07
C ILE A 4 0.25 -4.13 8.51
N ILE A 5 -0.04 -5.30 7.92
CA ILE A 5 0.98 -6.18 7.35
C ILE A 5 0.89 -6.08 5.82
N GLY A 6 1.96 -5.56 5.21
CA GLY A 6 2.10 -5.33 3.78
C GLY A 6 1.81 -3.88 3.39
N ALA A 7 2.69 -3.30 2.56
CA ALA A 7 2.56 -1.98 1.94
C ALA A 7 2.19 -2.08 0.45
N GLY A 8 1.35 -3.05 0.09
CA GLY A 8 0.64 -3.06 -1.19
C GLY A 8 -0.56 -2.10 -1.19
N PRO A 9 -1.30 -1.96 -2.30
CA PRO A 9 -2.41 -1.00 -2.42
C PRO A 9 -3.43 -1.07 -1.26
N ALA A 10 -3.76 -2.29 -0.79
CA ALA A 10 -4.68 -2.49 0.34
C ALA A 10 -4.12 -1.97 1.68
N GLY A 11 -2.84 -2.21 1.96
CA GLY A 11 -2.21 -1.74 3.20
C GLY A 11 -2.01 -0.23 3.21
N LEU A 12 -1.63 0.34 2.06
CA LEU A 12 -1.52 1.79 1.88
C LEU A 12 -2.87 2.49 2.07
N ALA A 13 -3.93 1.98 1.43
CA ALA A 13 -5.29 2.50 1.60
C ALA A 13 -5.78 2.43 3.05
N THR A 14 -5.53 1.29 3.72
CA THR A 14 -5.88 1.13 5.14
C THR A 14 -5.17 2.18 6.00
N SER A 15 -3.86 2.34 5.85
CA SER A 15 -3.08 3.31 6.62
C SER A 15 -3.55 4.75 6.36
N ALA A 16 -3.78 5.12 5.09
CA ALA A 16 -4.28 6.44 4.74
C ALA A 16 -5.64 6.74 5.38
N CYS A 17 -6.59 5.81 5.33
CA CYS A 17 -7.89 5.97 6.00
C CYS A 17 -7.76 6.16 7.51
N LEU A 18 -6.85 5.42 8.16
CA LEU A 18 -6.58 5.57 9.59
C LEU A 18 -5.90 6.91 9.91
N ASN A 19 -4.99 7.36 9.06
CA ASN A 19 -4.32 8.66 9.21
C ASN A 19 -5.32 9.82 9.13
N ILE A 20 -6.27 9.79 8.18
CA ILE A 20 -7.35 10.79 8.09
C ILE A 20 -8.18 10.83 9.39
N GLN A 21 -8.41 9.68 10.01
CA GLN A 21 -9.16 9.54 11.26
C GLN A 21 -8.31 9.82 12.51
N ASN A 22 -7.02 10.18 12.36
CA ASN A 22 -6.06 10.33 13.46
C ASN A 22 -5.91 9.08 14.34
N ILE A 23 -6.06 7.88 13.77
CA ILE A 23 -5.89 6.61 14.48
C ILE A 23 -4.43 6.14 14.35
N PRO A 24 -3.70 5.96 15.46
CA PRO A 24 -2.31 5.50 15.42
C PRO A 24 -2.16 4.12 14.77
N ASN A 25 -1.31 4.04 13.76
CA ASN A 25 -1.05 2.82 13.01
C ASN A 25 0.42 2.67 12.60
N ILE A 26 0.83 1.42 12.36
CA ILE A 26 2.15 1.04 11.86
C ILE A 26 1.95 0.10 10.67
N VAL A 27 2.66 0.34 9.57
CA VAL A 27 2.70 -0.56 8.40
C VAL A 27 4.04 -1.29 8.39
N LEU A 28 4.03 -2.63 8.36
CA LEU A 28 5.23 -3.46 8.18
C LEU A 28 5.25 -4.00 6.76
N GLU A 29 6.37 -3.84 6.05
CA GLU A 29 6.57 -4.36 4.70
C GLU A 29 7.82 -5.22 4.64
N LYS A 30 7.71 -6.40 4.01
CA LYS A 30 8.81 -7.33 3.85
C LYS A 30 9.89 -6.78 2.93
N GLU A 31 9.48 -6.12 1.86
CA GLU A 31 10.37 -5.59 0.83
C GLU A 31 10.91 -4.21 1.22
N ASP A 32 11.87 -3.71 0.44
CA ASP A 32 12.52 -2.40 0.60
C ASP A 32 11.67 -1.21 0.10
N CYS A 33 10.47 -1.48 -0.43
CA CYS A 33 9.60 -0.46 -1.02
C CYS A 33 8.12 -0.86 -0.94
N CYS A 34 7.25 0.15 -0.97
CA CYS A 34 5.81 -0.07 -1.12
C CYS A 34 5.46 -0.58 -2.53
N ALA A 35 4.34 -1.27 -2.64
CA ALA A 35 3.83 -1.81 -3.90
C ALA A 35 4.86 -2.64 -4.69
N SER A 36 5.71 -3.40 -3.97
CA SER A 36 6.83 -4.17 -4.53
C SER A 36 6.44 -5.09 -5.69
N LEU A 37 5.24 -5.68 -5.67
CA LEU A 37 4.68 -6.44 -6.79
C LEU A 37 4.66 -5.61 -8.09
N TRP A 38 4.17 -4.38 -8.01
CA TRP A 38 4.09 -3.46 -9.14
C TRP A 38 5.48 -2.93 -9.53
N LYS A 39 6.31 -2.57 -8.55
CA LYS A 39 7.63 -1.97 -8.81
C LYS A 39 8.67 -2.97 -9.32
N LYS A 40 8.67 -4.21 -8.82
CA LYS A 40 9.75 -5.18 -9.08
C LYS A 40 9.34 -6.40 -9.89
N ARG A 41 8.06 -6.77 -9.88
CA ARG A 41 7.62 -8.09 -10.39
C ARG A 41 6.61 -8.03 -11.55
N ALA A 42 6.01 -6.88 -11.82
CA ALA A 42 5.07 -6.69 -12.92
C ALA A 42 5.80 -6.40 -14.24
N TYR A 43 5.33 -7.00 -15.34
CA TYR A 43 5.85 -6.77 -16.69
C TYR A 43 5.64 -5.32 -17.14
N ASP A 44 6.56 -4.77 -17.93
CA ASP A 44 6.52 -3.36 -18.35
C ASP A 44 5.28 -2.97 -19.17
N ARG A 45 4.76 -3.91 -19.96
CA ARG A 45 3.58 -3.70 -20.81
C ARG A 45 2.26 -3.79 -20.07
N LEU A 46 2.27 -4.07 -18.77
CA LEU A 46 1.06 -4.25 -17.98
C LEU A 46 0.24 -2.95 -17.91
N LYS A 47 -1.08 -3.12 -18.01
CA LYS A 47 -2.09 -2.09 -17.73
C LYS A 47 -3.12 -2.66 -16.77
N LEU A 48 -3.78 -1.81 -16.01
CA LEU A 48 -4.97 -2.20 -15.26
C LEU A 48 -6.02 -2.74 -16.22
N HIS A 49 -6.60 -3.89 -15.87
CA HIS A 49 -7.62 -4.55 -16.68
C HIS A 49 -9.02 -3.95 -16.44
N LEU A 50 -9.21 -3.28 -15.30
CA LEU A 50 -10.41 -2.50 -15.01
C LEU A 50 -10.18 -1.02 -15.32
N ALA A 51 -11.28 -0.32 -15.61
CA ALA A 51 -11.25 1.11 -15.80
C ALA A 51 -10.85 1.84 -14.52
N LYS A 52 -10.16 2.97 -14.65
CA LYS A 52 -9.50 3.70 -13.57
C LYS A 52 -10.41 3.95 -12.36
N GLN A 53 -11.68 4.29 -12.57
CA GLN A 53 -12.65 4.54 -11.50
C GLN A 53 -12.88 3.35 -10.54
N PHE A 54 -12.55 2.13 -10.96
CA PHE A 54 -12.66 0.92 -10.12
C PHE A 54 -11.35 0.55 -9.41
N CYS A 55 -10.28 1.30 -9.66
CA CYS A 55 -8.96 1.04 -9.12
C CYS A 55 -8.42 2.21 -8.29
N GLU A 56 -9.24 3.23 -8.04
CA GLU A 56 -8.90 4.36 -7.18
C GLU A 56 -8.81 3.88 -5.73
N LEU A 57 -7.76 4.30 -5.04
CA LEU A 57 -7.67 4.16 -3.59
C LEU A 57 -8.56 5.20 -2.90
N PRO A 58 -9.08 4.88 -1.71
CA PRO A 58 -9.98 5.76 -0.97
C PRO A 58 -9.42 7.17 -0.82
N ASN A 59 -10.28 8.17 -0.99
CA ASN A 59 -9.97 9.59 -0.78
C ASN A 59 -9.02 10.22 -1.80
N MET A 60 -8.61 9.52 -2.86
CA MET A 60 -7.76 10.10 -3.91
C MET A 60 -8.06 9.49 -5.28
N PRO A 61 -8.88 10.15 -6.13
CA PRO A 61 -9.17 9.65 -7.47
C PRO A 61 -7.94 9.74 -8.38
N PHE A 62 -7.98 9.03 -9.52
CA PHE A 62 -6.95 9.23 -10.53
C PHE A 62 -7.07 10.62 -11.17
N PRO A 63 -5.98 11.19 -11.69
CA PRO A 63 -6.05 12.43 -12.45
C PRO A 63 -7.06 12.32 -13.62
N PRO A 64 -7.81 13.39 -13.95
CA PRO A 64 -8.77 13.37 -15.05
C PRO A 64 -8.14 12.97 -16.39
N LYS A 65 -6.88 13.39 -16.61
CA LYS A 65 -6.09 13.09 -17.81
C LYS A 65 -5.52 11.66 -17.85
N ALA A 66 -5.62 10.89 -16.77
CA ALA A 66 -5.14 9.51 -16.76
C ALA A 66 -5.95 8.64 -17.75
N PRO A 67 -5.33 7.70 -18.47
CA PRO A 67 -6.03 6.79 -19.38
C PRO A 67 -7.10 5.97 -18.66
N THR A 68 -8.13 5.52 -19.39
CA THR A 68 -9.17 4.63 -18.84
C THR A 68 -8.55 3.37 -18.24
N TYR A 69 -7.57 2.77 -18.92
CA TYR A 69 -6.81 1.61 -18.45
C TYR A 69 -5.39 2.06 -18.13
N VAL A 70 -5.13 2.29 -16.84
CA VAL A 70 -3.89 2.93 -16.36
C VAL A 70 -2.69 2.00 -16.61
N PRO A 71 -1.63 2.45 -17.30
CA PRO A 71 -0.38 1.71 -17.42
C PRO A 71 0.30 1.47 -16.07
N ARG A 72 1.11 0.42 -15.98
CA ARG A 72 1.90 0.07 -14.78
C ARG A 72 2.65 1.26 -14.19
N HIS A 73 3.36 2.03 -15.03
CA HIS A 73 4.20 3.16 -14.56
C HIS A 73 3.35 4.26 -13.92
N ASP A 74 2.20 4.60 -14.52
CA ASP A 74 1.28 5.60 -13.99
C ASP A 74 0.63 5.12 -12.69
N PHE A 75 0.32 3.83 -12.58
CA PHE A 75 -0.23 3.26 -11.35
C PHE A 75 0.80 3.27 -10.21
N ILE A 76 2.07 2.95 -10.50
CA ILE A 76 3.15 3.06 -9.51
C ILE A 76 3.29 4.51 -9.01
N LYS A 77 3.32 5.47 -9.94
CA LYS A 77 3.38 6.89 -9.60
C LYS A 77 2.21 7.31 -8.72
N TYR A 78 0.99 6.90 -9.08
CA TYR A 78 -0.20 7.16 -8.30
C TYR A 78 -0.09 6.62 -6.86
N LEU A 79 0.47 5.41 -6.68
CA LEU A 79 0.68 4.85 -5.33
C LEU A 79 1.75 5.62 -4.54
N ASP A 80 2.81 6.09 -5.18
CA ASP A 80 3.86 6.90 -4.54
C ASP A 80 3.33 8.28 -4.12
N ASP A 81 2.52 8.89 -4.98
CA ASP A 81 1.81 10.15 -4.67
C ASP A 81 0.81 9.94 -3.52
N TYR A 82 0.10 8.80 -3.49
CA TYR A 82 -0.84 8.44 -2.42
C TYR A 82 -0.15 8.29 -1.06
N VAL A 83 0.97 7.59 -1.01
CA VAL A 83 1.79 7.43 0.21
C VAL A 83 2.22 8.78 0.76
N SER A 84 2.72 9.66 -0.12
CA SER A 84 3.18 11.00 0.26
C SER A 84 2.03 11.89 0.71
N HIS A 85 0.89 11.84 0.01
CA HIS A 85 -0.27 12.68 0.30
C HIS A 85 -0.90 12.38 1.67
N PHE A 86 -0.99 11.10 2.05
CA PHE A 86 -1.60 10.68 3.31
C PHE A 86 -0.59 10.39 4.43
N ASN A 87 0.68 10.77 4.26
CA ASN A 87 1.76 10.56 5.24
C ASN A 87 1.88 9.09 5.71
N VAL A 88 1.73 8.14 4.78
CA VAL A 88 1.92 6.71 5.08
C VAL A 88 3.42 6.44 5.14
N THR A 89 3.91 5.88 6.25
CA THR A 89 5.34 5.62 6.46
C THR A 89 5.60 4.15 6.77
N PRO A 90 5.67 3.28 5.73
CA PRO A 90 5.92 1.86 5.97
C PRO A 90 7.31 1.60 6.52
N LEU A 91 7.39 0.69 7.50
CA LEU A 91 8.64 0.13 7.97
C LEU A 91 9.04 -1.02 7.03
N TYR A 92 9.97 -0.72 6.14
CA TYR A 92 10.50 -1.67 5.17
C TYR A 92 11.44 -2.70 5.79
N ASN A 93 11.66 -3.79 5.05
CA ASN A 93 12.51 -4.91 5.48
C ASN A 93 12.10 -5.47 6.85
N ARG A 94 10.78 -5.65 7.04
CA ARG A 94 10.14 -6.22 8.21
C ARG A 94 9.27 -7.40 7.79
N HIS A 95 9.85 -8.59 7.82
CA HIS A 95 9.13 -9.81 7.51
C HIS A 95 8.35 -10.31 8.72
N VAL A 96 7.02 -10.18 8.69
CA VAL A 96 6.15 -10.81 9.70
C VAL A 96 6.14 -12.32 9.48
N ALA A 97 6.63 -13.07 10.48
CA ALA A 97 6.73 -14.52 10.44
C ALA A 97 5.47 -15.20 10.96
N CYS A 98 4.85 -14.64 12.00
CA CYS A 98 3.58 -15.12 12.53
C CYS A 98 2.82 -14.01 13.27
N ALA A 99 1.50 -14.19 13.35
CA ALA A 99 0.60 -13.42 14.19
C ALA A 99 -0.29 -14.41 14.94
N SER A 100 -0.40 -14.25 16.25
CA SER A 100 -1.30 -15.02 17.12
C SER A 100 -2.13 -14.08 17.98
N PHE A 101 -3.27 -14.57 18.45
CA PHE A 101 -4.16 -13.83 19.32
C PHE A 101 -4.29 -14.57 20.66
N ASP A 102 -3.92 -13.89 21.74
CA ASP A 102 -4.04 -14.36 23.12
C ASP A 102 -4.34 -13.16 24.02
N GLU A 103 -5.63 -12.87 24.19
CA GLU A 103 -6.21 -11.63 24.74
C GLU A 103 -5.87 -10.35 23.96
N ASN A 104 -4.68 -10.29 23.37
CA ASN A 104 -4.15 -9.27 22.48
C ASN A 104 -3.49 -9.91 21.25
N TRP A 105 -3.29 -9.11 20.20
CA TRP A 105 -2.50 -9.53 19.03
C TRP A 105 -1.00 -9.55 19.35
N ASN A 106 -0.38 -10.70 19.15
CA ASN A 106 1.06 -10.91 19.24
C ASN A 106 1.62 -11.14 17.82
N VAL A 107 2.54 -10.28 17.38
CA VAL A 107 3.09 -10.34 16.02
C VAL A 107 4.61 -10.42 16.07
N VAL A 108 5.17 -11.47 15.46
CA VAL A 108 6.62 -11.69 15.40
C VAL A 108 7.13 -11.25 14.03
N ALA A 109 7.96 -10.22 14.00
CA ALA A 109 8.61 -9.71 12.80
C ALA A 109 10.13 -9.89 12.86
N LYS A 110 10.75 -10.20 11.71
CA LYS A 110 12.20 -10.27 11.52
C LYS A 110 12.66 -9.08 10.70
N ASN A 111 13.75 -8.45 11.12
CA ASN A 111 14.44 -7.45 10.33
C ASN A 111 15.27 -8.20 9.28
N THR A 112 14.96 -8.00 8.00
CA THR A 112 15.66 -8.64 6.89
C THR A 112 16.50 -7.64 6.10
#